data_AF-A0A061AHN1-F1
#
_entry.id   AF-A0A061AHN1-F1
#
_cell.length_a   1.000
_cell.length_b   1.000
_cell.length_c   1.000
_cell.angle_alpha   90.00
_cell.angle_beta   90.00
_cell.angle_gamma   90.00
#
_symmetry.space_group_name_H-M   'P 1'
#
loop_
_entity.id
_entity.type
_entity.pdbx_description
1 polymer ?
#
loop_
_entity_poly.entity_id
_entity_poly.type
_entity_poly.pdbx_seq_one_letter_code
_entity_poly.pdbx_strand_id
1 'polypeptide(L)'
;MKKNKKKKVIDFINKDYIDENGNAIVDVVINDRSELFSPYSNKMLLRREIFLYLDTIADPIPNEYPLIINFIVKDLNILNQEYVREALKRYYWFSYKEMEKNLRKDMLFVFLYLVIGLLLIIGFNFFDFSMFGITDAWVRIIDSFLTIFVWVIVWEAISQLIIGRGKKVAEMLNEKQMAIAEVRFFDSLSEVATEGSDPNMKK
;
A
#
# COMPACT_ATOMS: atom_id res chain seq x y z
N MET A 1 21.27 -5.37 -15.09
CA MET A 1 21.87 -5.00 -13.79
C MET A 1 20.88 -4.86 -12.62
N LYS A 2 19.67 -4.27 -12.76
CA LYS A 2 18.69 -4.15 -11.64
C LYS A 2 18.13 -5.50 -11.10
N LYS A 3 17.94 -6.52 -11.95
CA LYS A 3 17.43 -7.85 -11.54
C LYS A 3 18.34 -8.58 -10.52
N ASN A 4 19.65 -8.46 -10.66
CA ASN A 4 20.61 -9.15 -9.77
C ASN A 4 20.70 -8.49 -8.38
N LYS A 5 20.44 -7.18 -8.26
CA LYS A 5 20.39 -6.50 -6.95
C LYS A 5 19.14 -6.91 -6.16
N LYS A 6 17.97 -7.00 -6.80
CA LYS A 6 16.75 -7.52 -6.16
C LYS A 6 16.95 -8.94 -5.64
N LYS A 7 17.58 -9.83 -6.44
CA LYS A 7 17.91 -11.20 -6.01
C LYS A 7 18.80 -11.23 -4.76
N LYS A 8 19.85 -10.42 -4.70
CA LYS A 8 20.73 -10.34 -3.52
C LYS A 8 20.06 -9.79 -2.27
N VAL A 9 19.11 -8.85 -2.41
CA VAL A 9 18.36 -8.30 -1.27
C VAL A 9 17.33 -9.33 -0.76
N ILE A 10 16.64 -10.01 -1.68
CA ILE A 10 15.76 -11.14 -1.35
C ILE A 10 16.54 -12.26 -0.65
N ASP A 11 17.73 -12.61 -1.14
CA ASP A 11 18.59 -13.63 -0.52
C ASP A 11 19.11 -13.23 0.89
N PHE A 12 19.22 -11.92 1.18
CA PHE A 12 19.60 -11.43 2.50
C PHE A 12 18.43 -11.47 3.49
N ILE A 13 17.23 -11.09 3.03
CA ILE A 13 16.00 -11.12 3.83
C ILE A 13 15.58 -12.56 4.13
N ASN A 14 15.73 -13.46 3.16
CA ASN A 14 15.47 -14.89 3.31
C ASN A 14 16.32 -15.56 4.38
N LYS A 15 17.44 -14.96 4.79
CA LYS A 15 18.37 -15.58 5.76
C LYS A 15 18.17 -15.07 7.19
N ASP A 16 17.78 -13.81 7.36
CA ASP A 16 17.69 -13.17 8.68
C ASP A 16 16.25 -12.98 9.17
N TYR A 17 15.25 -13.00 8.28
CA TYR A 17 13.84 -12.70 8.62
C TYR A 17 12.83 -13.78 8.20
N ILE A 18 13.24 -14.79 7.43
CA ILE A 18 12.34 -15.87 7.03
C ILE A 18 12.66 -17.13 7.83
N ASP A 19 11.65 -17.59 8.57
CA ASP A 19 11.68 -18.83 9.32
C ASP A 19 11.71 -20.06 8.39
N GLU A 20 12.10 -21.22 8.91
CA GLU A 20 12.14 -22.51 8.19
C GLU A 20 10.77 -22.87 7.58
N ASN A 21 9.70 -22.36 8.18
CA ASN A 21 8.32 -22.52 7.73
C ASN A 21 7.91 -21.57 6.58
N GLY A 22 8.79 -20.66 6.15
CA GLY A 22 8.49 -19.66 5.12
C GLY A 22 7.66 -18.48 5.63
N ASN A 23 7.66 -18.22 6.94
CA ASN A 23 7.02 -17.04 7.52
C ASN A 23 8.05 -15.92 7.68
N ALA A 24 7.67 -14.69 7.37
CA ALA A 24 8.48 -13.53 7.66
C ALA A 24 8.24 -13.10 9.11
N ILE A 25 9.28 -13.13 9.95
CA ILE A 25 9.20 -12.79 11.37
C ILE A 25 9.84 -11.43 11.60
N VAL A 26 9.13 -10.53 12.28
CA VAL A 26 9.63 -9.21 12.67
C VAL A 26 9.49 -9.06 14.17
N ASP A 27 10.63 -8.99 14.85
CA ASP A 27 10.70 -8.80 16.29
C ASP A 27 10.77 -7.31 16.64
N VAL A 28 9.89 -6.90 17.56
CA VAL A 28 9.81 -5.55 18.13
C VAL A 28 10.10 -5.65 19.62
N VAL A 29 11.31 -5.24 20.02
CA VAL A 29 11.73 -5.24 21.43
C VAL A 29 11.38 -3.90 22.07
N ILE A 30 10.57 -3.94 23.13
CA ILE A 30 10.15 -2.75 23.87
C ILE A 30 10.68 -2.87 25.30
N ASN A 31 11.63 -1.99 25.63
CA ASN A 31 12.32 -2.03 26.91
C ASN A 31 11.51 -1.41 28.05
N ASP A 32 10.73 -0.37 27.73
CA ASP A 32 9.84 0.32 28.66
C ASP A 32 8.44 0.50 28.05
N ARG A 33 7.40 0.22 28.82
CA ARG A 33 6.00 0.47 28.46
C ARG A 33 5.74 1.92 28.04
N SER A 34 6.48 2.88 28.62
CA SER A 34 6.35 4.30 28.26
C SER A 34 6.68 4.56 26.78
N GLU A 35 7.49 3.70 26.14
CA GLU A 35 7.85 3.74 24.73
C GLU A 35 6.77 3.14 23.82
N LEU A 36 5.83 2.39 24.38
CA LEU A 36 4.77 1.74 23.61
C LEU A 36 3.67 2.74 23.21
N PHE A 37 3.35 3.68 24.10
CA PHE A 37 2.26 4.65 23.92
C PHE A 37 2.77 6.08 23.73
N SER A 38 2.05 6.85 22.92
CA SER A 38 2.33 8.26 22.66
C SER A 38 2.07 9.10 23.92
N PRO A 39 3.02 9.97 24.33
CA PRO A 39 2.86 10.82 25.52
C PRO A 39 1.82 11.94 25.31
N TYR A 40 1.43 12.20 24.07
CA TYR A 40 0.53 13.31 23.70
C TYR A 40 -0.94 12.88 23.56
N SER A 41 -1.25 11.61 23.79
CA SER A 41 -2.60 11.09 23.63
C SER A 41 -3.12 10.50 24.93
N ASN A 42 -4.27 11.00 25.39
CA ASN A 42 -5.02 10.40 26.51
C ASN A 42 -5.63 9.03 26.13
N LYS A 43 -5.70 8.74 24.83
CA LYS A 43 -5.99 7.41 24.29
C LYS A 43 -4.66 6.69 24.10
N MET A 44 -4.52 5.44 24.51
CA MET A 44 -3.31 4.61 24.42
C MET A 44 -2.81 4.39 22.97
N LEU A 45 -2.51 5.45 22.20
CA LEU A 45 -2.08 5.33 20.81
C LEU A 45 -0.64 4.84 20.76
N LEU A 46 -0.36 3.87 19.90
CA LEU A 46 1.00 3.41 19.65
C LEU A 46 1.88 4.55 19.15
N ARG A 47 3.15 4.56 19.56
CA ARG A 47 4.11 5.56 19.08
C ARG A 47 4.34 5.42 17.58
N ARG A 48 4.50 6.56 16.89
CA ARG A 48 4.81 6.60 15.46
C ARG A 48 6.09 5.82 15.11
N GLU A 49 7.05 5.81 16.02
CA GLU A 49 8.35 5.11 15.86
C GLU A 49 8.17 3.60 15.63
N ILE A 50 7.17 2.98 16.27
CA ILE A 50 6.87 1.56 16.09
C ILE A 50 6.41 1.30 14.66
N PHE A 51 5.50 2.13 14.14
CA PHE A 51 5.04 2.01 12.76
C PHE A 51 6.18 2.24 11.77
N LEU A 52 7.01 3.27 11.98
CA LEU A 52 8.13 3.57 11.10
C LEU A 52 9.19 2.45 11.06
N TYR A 53 9.46 1.83 12.21
CA TYR A 53 10.32 0.65 12.27
C TYR A 53 9.72 -0.52 11.48
N LEU A 54 8.45 -0.83 11.74
CA LEU A 54 7.74 -1.91 11.05
C LEU A 54 7.69 -1.70 9.54
N ASP A 55 7.38 -0.49 9.08
CA ASP A 55 7.39 -0.14 7.65
C ASP A 55 8.77 -0.34 7.03
N THR A 56 9.84 0.06 7.74
CA THR A 56 11.22 -0.07 7.25
C THR A 56 11.64 -1.53 7.10
N ILE A 57 11.24 -2.40 8.03
CA ILE A 57 11.59 -3.82 8.02
C ILE A 57 10.68 -4.63 7.09
N ALA A 58 9.40 -4.28 7.00
CA ALA A 58 8.41 -4.99 6.19
C ALA A 58 8.47 -4.61 4.70
N ASP A 59 8.83 -3.37 4.36
CA ASP A 59 8.93 -2.88 2.98
C ASP A 59 9.68 -3.79 2.00
N PRO A 60 10.85 -4.34 2.37
CA PRO A 60 11.60 -5.20 1.46
C PRO A 60 11.12 -6.66 1.46
N ILE A 61 10.21 -7.05 2.35
CA ILE A 61 9.66 -8.40 2.45
C ILE A 61 8.59 -8.60 1.35
N PRO A 62 8.72 -9.63 0.50
CA PRO A 62 7.70 -9.90 -0.50
C PRO A 62 6.35 -10.29 0.13
N ASN A 63 5.26 -9.76 -0.44
CA ASN A 63 3.86 -10.05 -0.04
C ASN A 63 3.45 -11.54 -0.16
N GLU A 64 4.32 -12.38 -0.71
CA GLU A 64 4.12 -13.82 -0.86
C GLU A 64 4.30 -14.55 0.48
N TYR A 65 5.08 -13.97 1.40
CA TYR A 65 5.36 -14.54 2.70
C TYR A 65 4.38 -13.98 3.74
N PRO A 66 3.68 -14.81 4.52
CA PRO A 66 2.88 -14.31 5.64
C PRO A 66 3.79 -13.64 6.67
N LEU A 67 3.34 -12.49 7.20
CA LEU A 67 4.09 -11.70 8.18
C LEU A 67 3.60 -11.99 9.60
N ILE A 68 4.54 -12.24 10.50
CA ILE A 68 4.33 -12.42 11.93
C ILE A 68 5.12 -11.34 12.66
N ILE A 69 4.44 -10.56 13.50
CA ILE A 69 5.04 -9.49 14.29
C ILE A 69 5.06 -9.95 15.75
N ASN A 70 6.25 -10.09 16.31
CA ASN A 70 6.46 -10.47 17.69
C ASN A 70 6.77 -9.23 18.52
N PHE A 71 5.90 -8.91 19.46
CA PHE A 71 6.15 -7.88 20.46
C PHE A 71 6.81 -8.51 21.70
N ILE A 72 8.05 -8.14 21.96
CA ILE A 72 8.79 -8.58 23.14
C ILE A 72 8.73 -7.43 24.15
N VAL A 73 7.90 -7.59 25.18
CA VAL A 73 7.61 -6.53 26.15
C VAL A 73 7.79 -7.10 27.55
N LYS A 74 8.54 -6.39 28.41
CA LYS A 74 8.60 -6.75 29.83
C LYS A 74 7.25 -6.53 30.49
N ASP A 75 6.80 -7.52 31.27
CA ASP A 75 5.56 -7.49 32.06
C ASP A 75 4.27 -7.49 31.21
N LEU A 76 4.06 -8.55 30.43
CA LEU A 76 2.87 -8.75 29.60
C LEU A 76 1.54 -8.65 30.38
N ASN A 77 1.51 -9.01 31.66
CA ASN A 77 0.31 -9.02 32.49
C ASN A 77 -0.36 -7.64 32.65
N ILE A 78 0.40 -6.55 32.49
CA ILE A 78 -0.13 -5.19 32.66
C ILE A 78 -0.46 -4.56 31.30
N LEU A 79 -0.04 -5.18 30.19
CA LEU A 79 -0.28 -4.71 28.84
C LEU A 79 -1.60 -5.28 28.31
N ASN A 80 -2.47 -4.40 27.79
CA ASN A 80 -3.64 -4.85 27.06
C ASN A 80 -3.21 -5.27 25.64
N GLN A 81 -2.82 -6.53 25.50
CA GLN A 81 -2.33 -7.11 24.24
C GLN A 81 -3.37 -7.01 23.12
N GLU A 82 -4.64 -7.23 23.43
CA GLU A 82 -5.73 -7.13 22.45
C GLU A 82 -5.85 -5.71 21.92
N TYR A 83 -5.76 -4.72 22.80
CA TYR A 83 -5.79 -3.33 22.40
C TYR A 83 -4.63 -2.97 21.45
N VAL A 84 -3.40 -3.45 21.73
CA VAL A 84 -2.24 -3.21 20.87
C VAL A 84 -2.44 -3.87 19.50
N ARG A 85 -2.91 -5.12 19.49
CA ARG A 85 -3.22 -5.86 18.26
C ARG A 85 -4.27 -5.14 17.42
N GLU A 86 -5.37 -4.71 18.03
CA GLU A 86 -6.42 -3.97 17.34
C GLU A 86 -5.93 -2.61 16.83
N ALA A 87 -5.17 -1.87 17.62
CA ALA A 87 -4.62 -0.56 17.22
C ALA A 87 -3.71 -0.69 16.00
N LEU A 88 -2.83 -1.69 15.99
CA LEU A 88 -1.94 -1.98 14.87
C LEU A 88 -2.72 -2.35 13.62
N LYS A 89 -3.60 -3.37 13.71
CA LYS A 89 -4.42 -3.83 12.58
C LYS A 89 -5.28 -2.72 12.03
N ARG A 90 -5.88 -1.91 12.90
CA ARG A 90 -6.75 -0.80 12.51
C ARG A 90 -5.98 0.29 11.75
N TYR A 91 -4.76 0.61 12.17
CA TYR A 91 -3.91 1.59 11.48
C TYR A 91 -3.64 1.16 10.03
N TYR A 92 -3.06 -0.03 9.85
CA TYR A 92 -2.73 -0.55 8.52
C TYR A 92 -3.98 -0.85 7.68
N TRP A 93 -5.08 -1.28 8.30
CA TRP A 93 -6.35 -1.46 7.59
C TRP A 93 -6.90 -0.15 7.02
N PHE A 94 -6.83 0.95 7.79
CA PHE A 94 -7.26 2.25 7.30
C PHE A 94 -6.34 2.78 6.21
N SER A 95 -5.02 2.64 6.39
CA SER A 95 -4.02 2.99 5.37
C SER A 95 -4.29 2.24 4.06
N TYR A 96 -4.44 0.91 4.12
CA TYR A 96 -4.83 0.07 2.99
C TYR A 96 -6.12 0.54 2.32
N LYS A 97 -7.17 0.82 3.10
CA LYS A 97 -8.47 1.28 2.56
C LYS A 97 -8.39 2.64 1.88
N GLU A 98 -7.58 3.54 2.40
CA GLU A 98 -7.32 4.84 1.78
C GLU A 98 -6.59 4.68 0.45
N MET A 99 -5.54 3.85 0.40
CA MET A 99 -4.81 3.56 -0.84
C MET A 99 -5.69 2.87 -1.88
N GLU A 100 -6.49 1.88 -1.47
CA GLU A 100 -7.45 1.18 -2.33
C GLU A 100 -8.47 2.17 -2.93
N LYS A 101 -9.01 3.08 -2.10
CA LYS A 101 -9.94 4.12 -2.56
C LYS A 101 -9.28 5.07 -3.54
N ASN A 102 -8.03 5.49 -3.30
CA ASN A 102 -7.30 6.38 -4.19
C ASN A 102 -6.99 5.71 -5.54
N LEU A 103 -6.59 4.44 -5.56
CA LEU A 103 -6.40 3.69 -6.80
C LEU A 103 -7.70 3.55 -7.62
N ARG A 104 -8.84 3.36 -6.95
CA ARG A 104 -10.15 3.33 -7.62
C ARG A 104 -10.54 4.70 -8.18
N LYS A 105 -10.27 5.78 -7.45
CA LYS A 105 -10.48 7.15 -7.95
C LYS A 105 -9.61 7.44 -9.17
N ASP A 106 -8.33 7.07 -9.13
CA ASP A 106 -7.42 7.22 -10.26
C ASP A 106 -7.97 6.50 -11.51
N MET A 107 -8.49 5.28 -11.35
CA MET A 107 -9.16 4.56 -12.44
C MET A 107 -10.42 5.26 -12.95
N LEU A 108 -11.23 5.83 -12.04
CA LEU A 108 -12.43 6.56 -12.41
C LEU A 108 -12.08 7.82 -13.21
N PHE A 109 -11.04 8.56 -12.83
CA PHE A 109 -10.58 9.74 -13.56
C PHE A 109 -10.10 9.38 -14.97
N VAL A 110 -9.29 8.33 -15.10
CA VAL A 110 -8.86 7.81 -16.40
C VAL A 110 -10.07 7.46 -17.28
N PHE A 111 -11.03 6.73 -16.72
CA PHE A 111 -12.24 6.35 -17.45
C PHE A 111 -13.04 7.58 -17.90
N LEU A 112 -13.21 8.56 -17.01
CA LEU A 112 -13.92 9.80 -17.31
C LEU A 112 -13.23 10.59 -18.43
N TYR A 113 -11.90 10.69 -18.41
CA TYR A 113 -11.13 11.34 -19.47
C TYR A 113 -11.29 10.66 -20.83
N LEU A 114 -11.28 9.32 -20.87
CA LEU A 114 -11.53 8.57 -22.09
C LEU A 114 -12.96 8.78 -22.62
N VAL A 115 -13.96 8.75 -21.73
CA VAL A 115 -15.37 8.99 -22.10
C VAL A 115 -15.56 10.40 -22.64
N ILE A 116 -14.99 11.42 -21.99
CA ILE A 116 -15.08 12.81 -22.45
C ILE A 116 -14.40 12.97 -23.81
N GLY A 117 -13.20 12.41 -24.00
CA GLY A 117 -12.51 12.45 -25.28
C GLY A 117 -13.32 11.81 -26.41
N LEU A 118 -13.94 10.66 -26.13
CA LEU A 118 -14.81 9.97 -27.09
C LEU A 118 -16.07 10.78 -27.41
N LEU A 119 -16.75 11.32 -26.40
CA LEU A 119 -17.95 12.14 -26.59
C LEU A 119 -17.65 13.41 -27.38
N LEU A 120 -16.48 14.02 -27.19
CA LEU A 120 -16.05 15.18 -27.96
C LEU A 120 -15.87 14.86 -29.44
N ILE A 121 -15.20 13.75 -29.77
CA ILE A 121 -15.02 13.31 -31.17
C ILE A 121 -16.36 12.97 -31.81
N ILE A 122 -17.18 12.15 -31.14
CA ILE A 122 -18.49 11.73 -31.66
C ILE A 122 -19.41 12.94 -31.82
N GLY A 123 -19.47 13.80 -30.80
CA GLY A 123 -20.26 15.03 -30.83
C GLY A 123 -19.86 15.92 -32.00
N PHE A 124 -18.56 16.16 -32.18
CA PHE A 124 -18.08 16.98 -33.29
C PHE A 124 -18.42 16.38 -34.66
N ASN A 125 -18.33 15.06 -34.83
CA ASN A 125 -18.67 14.39 -36.10
C ASN A 125 -20.18 14.31 -36.38
N PHE A 126 -21.01 14.29 -35.34
CA PHE A 126 -22.47 14.20 -35.49
C PHE A 126 -23.14 15.57 -35.66
N PHE A 127 -22.47 16.66 -35.27
CA PHE A 127 -22.97 18.01 -35.45
C PHE A 127 -22.78 18.51 -36.88
N ASP A 128 -23.88 18.82 -37.55
CA ASP A 128 -23.85 19.49 -38.86
C ASP A 128 -23.70 21.01 -38.66
N PHE A 129 -22.46 21.48 -38.70
CA PHE A 129 -22.12 22.90 -38.52
C PHE A 129 -22.63 23.79 -39.66
N SER A 130 -23.00 23.21 -40.81
CA SER A 130 -23.57 23.96 -41.94
C SER A 130 -24.95 24.54 -41.61
N MET A 131 -25.72 23.87 -40.76
CA MET A 131 -27.05 24.33 -40.31
C MET A 131 -26.97 25.60 -39.44
N PHE A 132 -25.80 25.87 -38.84
CA PHE A 132 -25.57 27.04 -37.98
C PHE A 132 -24.87 28.20 -38.70
N GLY A 133 -24.66 28.10 -40.01
CA GLY A 133 -24.00 29.15 -40.79
C GLY A 133 -22.51 29.35 -40.48
N ILE A 134 -21.87 28.35 -39.84
CA ILE A 134 -20.44 28.38 -39.54
C ILE A 134 -19.67 28.06 -40.82
N THR A 135 -18.65 28.87 -41.15
CA THR A 135 -17.85 28.64 -42.36
C THR A 135 -16.90 27.46 -42.20
N ASP A 136 -16.60 26.76 -43.29
CA ASP A 136 -15.65 25.62 -43.31
C ASP A 136 -14.28 25.96 -42.71
N ALA A 137 -13.83 27.21 -42.83
CA ALA A 137 -12.58 27.68 -42.22
C ALA A 137 -12.61 27.59 -40.69
N TRP A 138 -13.72 28.00 -40.06
CA TRP A 138 -13.89 27.90 -38.60
C TRP A 138 -14.03 26.44 -38.14
N VAL A 139 -14.74 25.61 -38.90
CA VAL A 139 -14.86 24.16 -38.59
C VAL A 139 -13.48 23.50 -38.54
N ARG A 140 -12.61 23.78 -39.51
CA ARG A 140 -11.22 23.24 -39.53
C ARG A 140 -10.38 23.71 -38.35
N ILE A 141 -10.55 24.96 -37.93
CA ILE A 141 -9.85 25.50 -36.75
C ILE A 141 -10.31 24.76 -35.49
N ILE A 142 -11.62 24.61 -35.30
CA ILE A 142 -12.19 23.90 -34.14
C ILE A 142 -11.74 22.43 -34.14
N ASP A 143 -11.76 21.75 -35.29
CA ASP A 143 -11.27 20.38 -35.44
C ASP A 143 -9.81 20.23 -35.02
N SER A 144 -8.95 21.17 -35.42
CA SER A 144 -7.54 21.20 -35.04
C SER A 144 -7.36 21.37 -33.53
N PHE A 145 -8.11 22.29 -32.91
CA PHE A 145 -8.09 22.48 -31.46
C PHE A 145 -8.61 21.26 -30.71
N LEU A 146 -9.72 20.67 -31.18
CA LEU A 146 -10.32 19.48 -30.59
C LEU A 146 -9.35 18.30 -30.65
N THR A 147 -8.69 18.11 -31.78
CA THR A 147 -7.68 17.06 -31.99
C THR A 147 -6.53 17.21 -31.00
N ILE A 148 -5.97 18.41 -30.84
CA ILE A 148 -4.89 18.67 -29.86
C ILE A 148 -5.40 18.42 -28.43
N PHE A 149 -6.59 18.91 -28.11
CA PHE A 149 -7.16 18.79 -26.76
C PHE A 149 -7.43 17.33 -26.39
N VAL A 150 -8.06 16.56 -27.27
CA VAL A 150 -8.32 15.14 -27.06
C VAL A 150 -7.00 14.36 -26.98
N TRP A 151 -6.02 14.68 -27.82
CA TRP A 151 -4.70 14.07 -27.76
C TRP A 151 -4.02 14.28 -26.39
N VAL A 152 -4.06 15.50 -25.86
CA VAL A 152 -3.52 15.82 -24.52
C VAL A 152 -4.25 15.05 -23.42
N ILE A 153 -5.59 15.00 -23.46
CA ILE A 153 -6.40 14.25 -22.48
C ILE A 153 -6.08 12.75 -22.52
N VAL A 154 -5.99 12.18 -23.72
CA VAL A 154 -5.65 10.76 -23.90
C VAL A 154 -4.26 10.47 -23.36
N TRP A 155 -3.27 11.34 -23.63
CA TRP A 155 -1.93 11.18 -23.09
C TRP A 155 -1.91 11.27 -21.57
N GLU A 156 -2.66 12.19 -20.97
CA GLU A 156 -2.78 12.30 -19.51
C GLU A 156 -3.43 11.06 -18.88
N ALA A 157 -4.48 10.52 -19.50
CA ALA A 157 -5.11 9.30 -19.04
C ALA A 157 -4.15 8.09 -19.11
N ILE A 158 -3.38 7.98 -20.20
CA ILE A 158 -2.36 6.93 -20.37
C ILE A 158 -1.23 7.09 -19.36
N SER A 159 -0.76 8.31 -19.14
CA SER A 159 0.32 8.60 -18.19
C SER A 159 -0.07 8.16 -16.77
N GLN A 160 -1.30 8.47 -16.33
CA GLN A 160 -1.83 8.06 -15.04
C GLN A 160 -2.01 6.54 -14.90
N LEU A 161 -2.35 5.83 -15.99
CA LEU A 161 -2.47 4.37 -15.97
C LEU A 161 -1.11 3.66 -15.86
N ILE A 162 -0.11 4.15 -16.59
CA ILE A 162 1.17 3.46 -16.74
C ILE A 162 2.16 3.90 -15.65
N ILE A 163 2.25 5.19 -15.36
CA ILE A 163 3.28 5.75 -14.50
C ILE A 163 2.88 5.60 -13.03
N GLY A 164 3.74 4.92 -12.26
CA GLY A 164 3.61 4.85 -10.80
C GLY A 164 2.54 3.90 -10.27
N ARG A 165 1.61 3.40 -11.10
CA ARG A 165 0.56 2.45 -10.66
C ARG A 165 1.14 1.19 -10.03
N GLY A 166 2.16 0.59 -10.64
CA GLY A 166 2.81 -0.60 -10.09
C GLY A 166 3.41 -0.37 -8.71
N LYS A 167 3.99 0.81 -8.46
CA LYS A 167 4.52 1.18 -7.15
C LYS A 167 3.40 1.37 -6.13
N LYS A 168 2.36 2.13 -6.48
CA LYS A 168 1.17 2.35 -5.63
C LYS A 168 0.48 1.03 -5.26
N VAL A 169 0.37 0.10 -6.21
CA VAL A 169 -0.22 -1.23 -5.95
C VAL A 169 0.68 -2.06 -5.04
N ALA A 170 2.00 -2.02 -5.23
CA ALA A 170 2.93 -2.71 -4.34
C ALA A 170 2.86 -2.17 -2.91
N GLU A 171 2.88 -0.84 -2.73
CA GLU A 171 2.70 -0.18 -1.43
C GLU A 171 1.37 -0.57 -0.78
N MET A 172 0.27 -0.54 -1.52
CA MET A 172 -1.04 -0.98 -1.02
C MET A 172 -1.03 -2.45 -0.58
N LEU A 173 -0.33 -3.33 -1.29
CA LEU A 173 -0.24 -4.75 -0.93
C LEU A 173 0.62 -4.95 0.34
N ASN A 174 1.70 -4.19 0.52
CA ASN A 174 2.50 -4.22 1.74
C ASN A 174 1.64 -3.80 2.95
N GLU A 175 0.88 -2.71 2.84
CA GLU A 175 -0.05 -2.25 3.88
C GLU A 175 -1.13 -3.30 4.18
N LYS A 176 -1.61 -4.01 3.15
CA LYS A 176 -2.55 -5.11 3.33
C LYS A 176 -1.92 -6.27 4.10
N GLN A 177 -0.67 -6.64 3.78
CA GLN A 177 0.09 -7.68 4.48
C GLN A 177 0.24 -7.32 5.96
N MET A 178 0.59 -6.06 6.26
CA MET A 178 0.67 -5.55 7.63
C MET A 178 -0.68 -5.61 8.37
N ALA A 179 -1.79 -5.30 7.68
CA ALA A 179 -3.12 -5.32 8.27
C ALA A 179 -3.61 -6.74 8.63
N ILE A 180 -3.17 -7.75 7.89
CA ILE A 180 -3.52 -9.16 8.13
C ILE A 180 -2.44 -9.91 8.94
N ALA A 181 -1.33 -9.25 9.25
CA ALA A 181 -0.22 -9.86 9.97
C ALA A 181 -0.67 -10.46 11.31
N GLU A 182 -0.06 -11.59 11.65
CA GLU A 182 -0.26 -12.19 12.96
C GLU A 182 0.56 -11.40 13.99
N VAL A 183 -0.03 -11.11 15.15
CA VAL A 183 0.63 -10.34 16.21
C VAL A 183 0.70 -11.19 17.48
N ARG A 184 1.92 -11.57 17.84
CA ARG A 184 2.28 -12.38 19.01
C ARG A 184 3.00 -11.54 20.06
N PHE A 185 2.95 -11.99 21.31
CA PHE A 185 3.51 -11.27 22.44
C PHE A 185 4.35 -12.23 23.30
N PHE A 186 5.54 -11.80 23.70
CA PHE A 186 6.49 -12.59 24.49
C PHE A 186 7.08 -11.74 25.62
N ASP A 187 7.39 -12.35 26.76
CA ASP A 187 8.03 -11.67 27.88
C ASP A 187 9.56 -11.58 27.68
N SER A 188 10.15 -12.48 26.86
CA SER A 188 11.58 -12.49 26.59
C SER A 188 11.95 -13.05 25.21
N LEU A 189 13.12 -12.64 24.69
CA LEU A 189 13.70 -13.17 23.44
C LEU A 189 13.94 -14.68 23.47
N SER A 190 14.17 -15.26 24.66
CA SER A 190 14.35 -16.71 24.82
C SER A 190 13.09 -17.51 24.52
N GLU A 191 11.90 -16.96 24.75
CA GLU A 191 10.63 -17.64 24.48
C GLU A 191 10.34 -17.70 22.97
N VAL A 192 10.70 -16.65 22.24
CA VAL A 192 10.60 -16.60 20.77
C VAL A 192 11.41 -17.73 20.13
N ALA A 193 12.63 -17.96 20.62
CA ALA A 193 13.51 -19.02 20.11
C ALA A 193 12.96 -20.44 20.38
N THR A 194 12.24 -20.63 21.47
CA THR A 194 11.63 -21.93 21.79
C THR A 194 10.38 -22.20 20.95
N GLU A 195 9.55 -21.18 20.70
CA GLU A 195 8.31 -21.35 19.92
C GLU A 195 8.57 -21.53 18.42
N GLY A 196 9.64 -20.92 17.87
CA GLY A 196 10.10 -21.16 16.49
C GLY A 196 10.69 -22.57 16.26
N SER A 197 11.05 -23.29 17.33
CA SER A 197 11.68 -24.62 17.27
C SER A 197 10.73 -25.79 17.54
N ASP A 198 9.45 -25.52 17.84
CA ASP A 198 8.47 -26.57 18.17
C ASP A 198 7.61 -26.96 16.95
N PRO A 199 7.84 -28.12 16.31
CA PRO A 199 7.03 -28.60 15.18
C PRO A 199 5.59 -29.00 15.55
N ASN A 200 5.14 -28.83 16.80
CA ASN A 200 3.89 -29.38 17.30
C ASN A 200 2.77 -28.39 17.67
N MET A 201 2.80 -27.14 17.23
CA MET A 201 1.59 -26.28 17.28
C MET A 201 0.72 -26.42 16.03
N LYS A 202 0.24 -27.64 15.80
CA LYS A 202 -1.08 -27.87 15.16
C LYS A 202 -1.99 -28.49 16.19
N LYS A 203 -2.90 -27.70 16.75
CA LYS A 203 -4.23 -28.14 17.18
C LYS A 203 -5.18 -26.97 17.28
#